data_AF-A0A7L2TJ82-F1
#
_entry.id   AF-A0A7L2TJ82-F1
#
_cell.length_a   1.000
_cell.length_b   1.000
_cell.length_c   1.000
_cell.angle_alpha   90.00
_cell.angle_beta   90.00
_cell.angle_gamma   90.00
#
_symmetry.space_group_name_H-M   'P 1'
#
loop_
_entity.id
_entity.type
_entity.pdbx_description
1 polymer ?
#
loop_
_entity_poly.entity_id
_entity_poly.type
_entity_poly.pdbx_seq_one_letter_code
_entity_poly.pdbx_strand_id
1 'polypeptide(L)' 'PPIFSQTLYQARVPEDAPVGASVLQVTAADADEGTNADIRYRLEGGDGSGAGDGTGSLPFEVDPESG' A
#
# COMPACT_ATOMS: atom_id res chain seq x y z
N PRO A 1 -14.07 -1.87 -12.80
CA PRO A 1 -13.57 -1.80 -11.40
C PRO A 1 -12.18 -2.44 -11.26
N PRO A 2 -11.32 -1.90 -10.38
CA PRO A 2 -9.93 -2.32 -10.29
C PRO A 2 -9.80 -3.69 -9.61
N ILE A 3 -8.92 -4.53 -10.18
CA ILE A 3 -8.61 -5.88 -9.68
C ILE A 3 -7.11 -5.96 -9.43
N PHE A 4 -6.72 -6.25 -8.18
CA PHE A 4 -5.32 -6.48 -7.85
C PHE A 4 -4.75 -7.71 -8.57
N SER A 5 -3.50 -7.62 -8.99
CA SER A 5 -2.80 -8.73 -9.66
C SER A 5 -2.54 -9.94 -8.75
N GLN A 6 -2.54 -9.74 -7.43
CA GLN A 6 -2.43 -10.81 -6.43
C GLN A 6 -3.50 -10.64 -5.35
N THR A 7 -4.00 -11.76 -4.84
CA THR A 7 -4.94 -11.78 -3.71
C THR A 7 -4.25 -11.60 -2.36
N LEU A 8 -2.94 -11.86 -2.30
CA LEU A 8 -2.10 -11.70 -1.11
C LEU A 8 -0.71 -11.21 -1.53
N TYR A 9 -0.32 -10.03 -1.03
CA TYR A 9 1.04 -9.52 -1.14
C TYR A 9 1.78 -9.78 0.17
N GLN A 10 2.97 -10.38 0.10
CA GLN A 10 3.81 -10.66 1.26
C GLN A 10 5.26 -10.32 0.94
N ALA A 11 5.91 -9.57 1.83
CA ALA A 11 7.33 -9.25 1.74
C ALA A 11 8.01 -9.45 3.10
N ARG A 12 9.34 -9.50 3.08
CA ARG A 12 10.19 -9.52 4.27
C ARG A 12 11.11 -8.30 4.20
N VAL A 13 11.15 -7.54 5.28
CA VAL A 13 12.00 -6.34 5.37
C VAL A 13 13.15 -6.64 6.32
N PRO A 14 14.41 -6.42 5.92
CA PRO A 14 15.56 -6.50 6.83
C PRO A 14 15.41 -5.52 7.99
N GLU A 15 15.88 -5.90 9.18
CA GLU A 15 15.79 -5.04 10.37
C GLU A 15 16.66 -3.77 10.28
N ASP A 16 17.68 -3.79 9.42
CA ASP A 16 18.60 -2.68 9.14
C ASP A 16 18.20 -1.85 7.92
N ALA A 17 17.01 -2.12 7.35
CA ALA A 17 16.50 -1.35 6.22
C ALA A 17 16.30 0.13 6.62
N PRO A 18 16.76 1.09 5.78
CA PRO A 18 16.59 2.50 6.08
C PRO A 18 15.13 2.93 5.95
N VAL A 19 14.77 4.02 6.63
CA VAL A 19 13.46 4.67 6.48
C VAL A 19 13.26 5.09 5.02
N GLY A 20 12.07 4.80 4.47
CA GLY A 20 11.74 5.05 3.07
C GLY A 20 12.25 3.98 2.10
N ALA A 21 12.80 2.87 2.59
CA ALA A 21 13.11 1.73 1.74
C ALA A 21 11.83 1.16 1.11
N SER A 22 11.87 0.89 -0.20
CA SER A 22 10.78 0.21 -0.89
C SER A 22 10.64 -1.23 -0.38
N VAL A 23 9.42 -1.63 -0.04
CA VAL A 23 9.11 -2.95 0.53
C VAL A 23 8.60 -3.91 -0.56
N LEU A 24 7.54 -3.49 -1.25
CA LEU A 24 6.93 -4.17 -2.39
C LEU A 24 6.15 -3.14 -3.19
N GLN A 25 5.84 -3.47 -4.44
CA GLN A 25 4.93 -2.70 -5.29
C GLN A 25 3.65 -3.51 -5.50
N VAL A 26 2.50 -2.86 -5.35
CA VAL A 26 1.20 -3.45 -5.69
C VAL A 26 0.75 -2.99 -7.06
N THR A 27 0.02 -3.86 -7.76
CA THR A 27 -0.56 -3.52 -9.06
C THR A 27 -2.01 -3.97 -9.11
N ALA A 28 -2.85 -3.14 -9.73
CA ALA A 28 -4.22 -3.45 -10.07
C ALA A 28 -4.49 -3.06 -11.52
N ALA A 29 -5.45 -3.75 -12.15
CA ALA A 29 -5.92 -3.44 -13.49
C ALA A 29 -7.43 -3.22 -13.45
N ASP A 30 -7.89 -2.15 -14.10
CA ASP A 30 -9.31 -1.93 -14.39
C ASP A 30 -9.55 -2.20 -15.88
N ALA A 31 -10.65 -2.88 -16.20
CA ALA A 31 -11.05 -3.19 -17.57
C ALA A 31 -11.87 -2.07 -18.22
N ASP A 32 -12.24 -1.05 -17.44
CA ASP A 32 -12.93 0.13 -17.92
C ASP A 32 -11.98 1.05 -18.74
N GLU A 33 -12.52 1.95 -19.56
CA GLU A 33 -11.73 2.92 -20.35
C GLU A 33 -11.91 4.37 -19.84
N GLY A 34 -10.91 5.22 -20.06
CA GLY A 34 -10.96 6.64 -19.69
C GLY A 34 -10.82 6.86 -18.18
N THR A 35 -11.46 7.89 -17.63
CA THR A 35 -11.35 8.26 -16.20
C THR A 35 -11.83 7.15 -15.25
N ASN A 36 -12.69 6.24 -15.71
CA ASN A 36 -13.14 5.11 -14.92
C ASN A 36 -12.04 4.05 -14.71
N ALA A 37 -10.90 4.18 -15.40
CA ALA A 37 -9.72 3.35 -15.23
C ALA A 37 -8.63 4.02 -14.36
N ASP A 38 -8.90 5.18 -13.75
CA ASP A 38 -7.96 5.83 -12.83
C ASP A 38 -7.91 5.05 -11.50
N ILE A 39 -6.74 4.48 -11.19
CA ILE A 39 -6.53 3.65 -10.01
C ILE A 39 -5.76 4.45 -8.98
N ARG A 40 -6.25 4.45 -7.73
CA ARG A 40 -5.52 5.02 -6.59
C ARG A 40 -5.39 4.02 -5.45
N TYR A 41 -4.19 3.97 -4.89
CA TYR A 41 -3.85 3.07 -3.79
C TYR A 41 -3.94 3.78 -2.44
N ARG A 42 -4.34 3.03 -1.42
CA ARG A 42 -4.34 3.45 -0.02
C ARG A 42 -4.24 2.23 0.87
N LEU A 43 -3.47 2.33 1.95
CA LEU A 43 -3.45 1.33 3.01
C LEU A 43 -4.63 1.57 3.95
N GLU A 44 -5.42 0.54 4.19
CA GLU A 44 -6.37 0.54 5.30
C GLU A 44 -5.62 0.04 6.54
N GLY A 45 -5.59 0.86 7.59
CA GLY A 45 -4.88 0.53 8.83
C GLY A 45 -5.48 -0.71 9.49
N GLY A 46 -4.64 -1.69 9.84
CA GLY A 46 -5.04 -2.82 10.65
C GLY A 46 -5.00 -2.46 12.15
N ASP A 47 -5.92 -3.01 12.92
CA ASP A 47 -6.20 -2.72 14.35
C ASP A 47 -5.08 -3.15 15.34
N GLY A 48 -3.81 -3.09 14.94
CA GLY A 48 -2.65 -3.48 15.74
C GLY A 48 -2.00 -2.30 16.44
N SER A 49 -2.50 -1.95 17.62
CA SER A 49 -1.78 -1.33 18.74
C SER A 49 -0.36 -0.80 18.42
N GLY A 50 -0.30 0.45 17.94
CA GLY A 50 0.95 1.19 17.72
C GLY A 50 0.77 2.71 17.89
N ALA A 51 -0.29 3.17 18.55
CA ALA A 51 -0.42 4.58 18.93
C ALA A 51 0.40 4.83 20.21
N GLY A 52 1.72 4.95 20.03
CA GLY A 52 2.63 5.45 21.07
C GLY A 52 2.70 6.97 21.15
N ASP A 53 2.05 7.72 20.26
CA ASP A 53 2.13 9.20 20.24
C ASP A 53 0.86 9.94 19.81
N GLY A 54 -0.26 9.25 19.55
CA GLY A 54 -1.53 9.89 19.17
C GLY A 54 -1.57 10.51 17.76
N THR A 55 -0.61 10.19 16.87
CA THR A 55 -0.55 10.78 15.52
C THR A 55 -1.27 9.99 14.42
N GLY A 56 -1.70 8.75 14.67
CA GLY A 56 -2.39 7.93 13.66
C GLY A 56 -1.50 7.48 12.49
N SER A 57 -0.18 7.52 12.63
CA SER A 57 0.76 7.13 11.56
C SER A 57 0.90 5.62 11.45
N LEU A 58 0.67 5.07 10.25
CA LEU A 58 0.98 3.68 9.93
C LEU A 58 2.51 3.51 9.79
N PRO A 59 3.07 2.33 10.12
CA PRO A 59 4.50 2.06 9.97
C PRO A 59 4.96 1.91 8.51
N PHE A 60 4.00 1.73 7.59
CA PHE A 60 4.22 1.66 6.16
C PHE A 60 3.33 2.68 5.45
N GLU A 61 3.81 3.15 4.31
CA GLU A 61 3.09 4.04 3.40
C GLU A 61 2.97 3.40 2.02
N VAL A 62 2.03 3.89 1.22
CA VAL A 62 1.82 3.49 -0.18
C VAL A 62 1.76 4.76 -1.02
N ASP A 63 2.41 4.73 -2.18
CA ASP A 63 2.30 5.84 -3.11
C ASP A 63 0.95 5.69 -3.84
N PRO A 64 0.06 6.70 -3.78
CA PRO A 64 -1.30 6.54 -4.28
C PRO A 64 -1.37 6.37 -5.80
N GLU A 65 -0.35 6.76 -6.55
CA GLU A 65 -0.33 6.70 -8.02
C GLU A 65 0.41 5.46 -8.53
N SER A 66 1.45 5.03 -7.81
CA SER A 66 2.36 3.97 -8.26
C SER A 66 2.24 2.64 -7.50
N GLY A 67 1.52 2.63 -6.38
CA GLY A 67 1.25 1.43 -5.57
C GLY A 67 2.45 1.01 -4.74
#